data_AF-A0A3S0NIM8-F1
#
_entry.id   AF-A0A3S0NIM8-F1
#
_cell.length_a   1.000
_cell.length_b   1.000
_cell.length_c   1.000
_cell.angle_alpha   90.00
_cell.angle_beta   90.00
_cell.angle_gamma   90.00
#
_symmetry.space_group_name_H-M   'P 1'
#
loop_
_entity.id
_entity.type
_entity.pdbx_description
1 polymer ?
#
loop_
_entity_poly.entity_id
_entity_poly.type
_entity_poly.pdbx_seq_one_letter_code
_entity_poly.pdbx_strand_id
1 'polypeptide(L)'
;MTLHILALETSSSVCGVALLSQQAGHVNVRTLGHDATGEHAERLLPMVDELLMQADIGRFDIAAVAFGQGPGGFTGLRVACGVAQGMAFALNIPVIPVVSLLAVAVRAYDPASAIVPITVVVQDARMGEVYLAAYLPESDSSSGWRELQAPILLNAEHVGHWLHQAVPGWRTAYGDTLSVRLAGDALQAYPQLGQLPANLSWVSLGAPLRPDAETIARLALIGWHTVGGIDPALAAPLYVRDKVAYTTHERQQGYGGNPKAVERVVSLQDMTVEHLDDVAHIEQSVQSFPWTRGNFSDGLQAGYGAWVAVLGGRVVGFCMVMFAPDVAHVLVIAVVPEMQKQGVGSLLLERCEREARSRGLTTIVLEVRPSNQNALNFYRHQGFTQLAIRKDYYPAGHFKREDACVMEKSLSAT
;
A
#
# COMPACT_ATOMS: atom_id res chain seq x y z
N MET A 1 10.66 21.97 -26.63
CA MET A 1 9.19 22.05 -26.52
C MET A 1 8.83 22.26 -25.07
N THR A 2 7.83 23.09 -24.79
CA THR A 2 7.33 23.29 -23.42
C THR A 2 6.31 22.19 -23.12
N LEU A 3 6.43 21.55 -21.96
CA LEU A 3 5.52 20.51 -21.51
C LEU A 3 4.50 21.13 -20.55
N HIS A 4 3.20 20.88 -20.78
CA HIS A 4 2.12 21.33 -19.92
C HIS A 4 1.31 20.14 -19.37
N ILE A 5 1.21 20.04 -18.05
CA ILE A 5 0.42 19.03 -17.36
C ILE A 5 -0.64 19.73 -16.51
N LEU A 6 -1.91 19.42 -16.77
CA LEU A 6 -3.03 19.90 -15.96
C LEU A 6 -3.33 18.86 -14.87
N ALA A 7 -3.37 19.25 -13.60
CA ALA A 7 -3.67 18.37 -12.48
C ALA A 7 -4.96 18.75 -11.76
N LEU A 8 -5.75 17.74 -11.39
CA LEU A 8 -7.05 17.87 -10.72
C LEU A 8 -7.01 17.14 -9.36
N GLU A 9 -7.38 17.81 -8.27
CA GLU A 9 -7.40 17.21 -6.93
C GLU A 9 -8.73 17.53 -6.23
N THR A 10 -9.53 16.52 -5.97
CA THR A 10 -10.88 16.63 -5.39
C THR A 10 -11.17 15.53 -4.36
N SER A 11 -10.14 14.84 -3.89
CA SER A 11 -10.23 13.73 -2.92
C SER A 11 -10.56 14.21 -1.49
N SER A 12 -10.24 15.48 -1.17
CA SER A 12 -10.51 16.09 0.14
C SER A 12 -11.69 17.08 0.09
N SER A 13 -11.86 17.94 1.10
CA SER A 13 -12.84 19.04 1.05
C SER A 13 -12.44 20.17 0.10
N VAL A 14 -11.16 20.25 -0.26
CA VAL A 14 -10.62 21.25 -1.16
C VAL A 14 -10.65 20.72 -2.59
N CYS A 15 -11.24 21.50 -3.49
CA CYS A 15 -11.20 21.28 -4.93
C CYS A 15 -10.06 22.13 -5.49
N GLY A 16 -9.02 21.49 -6.03
CA GLY A 16 -7.85 22.16 -6.57
C GLY A 16 -7.60 21.82 -8.04
N VAL A 17 -7.08 22.80 -8.78
CA VAL A 17 -6.50 22.61 -10.10
C VAL A 17 -5.09 23.20 -10.13
N ALA A 18 -4.20 22.57 -10.90
CA ALA A 18 -2.87 23.11 -11.13
C ALA A 18 -2.45 22.94 -12.58
N LEU A 19 -1.72 23.92 -13.13
CA LEU A 19 -1.03 23.79 -14.40
C LEU A 19 0.46 23.85 -14.15
N LEU A 20 1.13 22.75 -14.46
CA LEU A 20 2.57 22.67 -14.46
C LEU A 20 3.08 22.90 -15.87
N SER A 21 4.05 23.79 -16.00
CA SER A 21 4.77 24.09 -17.23
C SER A 21 6.25 23.81 -17.03
N GLN A 22 6.82 22.92 -17.85
CA GLN A 22 8.26 22.64 -17.87
C GLN A 22 8.90 23.13 -19.17
N GLN A 23 9.89 24.02 -19.05
CA GLN A 23 10.67 24.54 -20.18
C GLN A 23 12.15 24.58 -19.83
N ALA A 24 12.99 23.94 -20.65
CA ALA A 24 14.45 23.88 -20.47
C ALA A 24 14.89 23.45 -19.04
N GLY A 25 14.16 22.51 -18.44
CA GLY A 25 14.38 22.03 -17.07
C GLY A 25 13.77 22.90 -15.98
N HIS A 26 13.34 24.13 -16.28
CA HIS A 26 12.64 24.99 -15.34
C HIS A 26 11.18 24.58 -15.21
N VAL A 27 10.69 24.45 -13.97
CA VAL A 27 9.32 24.05 -13.67
C VAL A 27 8.59 25.21 -13.00
N ASN A 28 7.47 25.62 -13.59
CA ASN A 28 6.54 26.59 -13.02
C ASN A 28 5.20 25.89 -12.75
N VAL A 29 4.57 26.18 -11.62
CA VAL A 29 3.25 25.65 -11.27
C VAL A 29 2.34 26.80 -10.88
N ARG A 30 1.16 26.85 -11.49
CA ARG A 30 0.07 27.75 -11.11
C ARG A 30 -1.06 26.94 -10.53
N THR A 31 -1.74 27.47 -9.53
CA THR A 31 -2.83 26.76 -8.82
C THR A 31 -4.04 27.65 -8.64
N LEU A 32 -5.22 27.02 -8.66
CA LEU A 32 -6.45 27.58 -8.12
C LEU A 32 -7.09 26.56 -7.20
N GLY A 33 -7.70 27.05 -6.13
CA GLY A 33 -8.34 26.21 -5.12
C GLY A 33 -9.66 26.82 -4.67
N HIS A 34 -10.63 25.95 -4.39
CA HIS A 34 -11.92 26.32 -3.82
C HIS A 34 -12.25 25.39 -2.67
N ASP A 35 -12.48 25.96 -1.49
CA ASP A 35 -12.86 25.21 -0.29
C ASP A 35 -14.39 25.21 -0.17
N ALA A 36 -15.04 24.23 -0.79
CA ALA A 36 -16.47 23.98 -0.62
C ALA A 36 -16.82 22.54 -0.97
N THR A 37 -17.08 21.73 0.06
CA THR A 37 -17.62 20.38 -0.10
C THR A 37 -18.94 20.39 -0.87
N GLY A 38 -19.00 19.64 -1.98
CA GLY A 38 -20.21 19.46 -2.78
C GLY A 38 -20.25 20.28 -4.08
N GLU A 39 -19.41 21.31 -4.21
CA GLU A 39 -19.36 22.17 -5.39
C GLU A 39 -18.27 21.74 -6.40
N HIS A 40 -17.62 20.59 -6.18
CA HIS A 40 -16.46 20.18 -6.97
C HIS A 40 -16.78 20.10 -8.46
N ALA A 41 -17.93 19.52 -8.83
CA ALA A 41 -18.33 19.38 -10.23
C ALA A 41 -18.59 20.73 -10.91
N GLU A 42 -19.12 21.70 -10.17
CA GLU A 42 -19.48 23.02 -10.68
C GLU A 42 -18.25 23.93 -10.82
N ARG A 43 -17.22 23.74 -9.98
CA ARG A 43 -16.07 24.63 -9.90
C ARG A 43 -14.83 24.14 -10.65
N LEU A 44 -14.68 22.83 -10.85
CA LEU A 44 -13.44 22.27 -11.39
C LEU A 44 -13.12 22.79 -12.80
N LEU A 45 -14.04 22.67 -13.76
CA LEU A 45 -13.82 23.14 -15.13
C LEU A 45 -13.68 24.67 -15.24
N PRO A 46 -14.51 25.50 -14.58
CA PRO A 46 -14.29 26.94 -14.56
C PRO A 46 -12.91 27.35 -14.04
N MET A 47 -12.38 26.66 -13.01
CA MET A 47 -11.02 26.93 -12.54
C MET A 47 -9.96 26.48 -13.56
N VAL A 48 -10.18 25.39 -14.31
CA VAL A 48 -9.29 25.02 -15.41
C VAL A 48 -9.24 26.12 -16.46
N ASP A 49 -10.40 26.61 -16.91
CA ASP A 49 -10.49 27.67 -17.92
C ASP A 49 -9.81 28.96 -17.46
N GLU A 50 -10.05 29.36 -16.21
CA GLU A 50 -9.40 30.54 -15.62
C GLU A 50 -7.88 30.39 -15.59
N LEU A 51 -7.37 29.23 -15.18
CA LEU A 51 -5.95 29.00 -15.03
C LEU A 51 -5.23 28.94 -16.40
N LEU A 52 -5.86 28.31 -17.41
CA LEU A 52 -5.37 28.33 -18.79
C LEU A 52 -5.34 29.74 -19.37
N MET A 53 -6.39 30.54 -19.13
CA MET A 53 -6.47 31.93 -19.56
C MET A 53 -5.38 32.78 -18.91
N GLN A 54 -5.18 32.67 -17.58
CA GLN A 54 -4.13 33.39 -16.86
C GLN A 54 -2.72 33.04 -17.33
N ALA A 55 -2.52 31.82 -17.83
CA ALA A 55 -1.24 31.33 -18.32
C ALA A 55 -1.02 31.59 -19.82
N ASP A 56 -2.02 32.10 -20.54
CA ASP A 56 -2.02 32.25 -22.00
C ASP A 56 -1.71 30.92 -22.72
N ILE A 57 -2.32 29.82 -22.24
CA ILE A 57 -2.12 28.46 -22.75
C ILE A 57 -3.42 27.94 -23.33
N GLY A 58 -3.38 27.45 -24.58
CA GLY A 58 -4.52 26.81 -25.21
C GLY A 58 -4.73 25.39 -24.69
N ARG A 59 -5.99 24.93 -24.69
CA ARG A 59 -6.32 23.53 -24.28
C ARG A 59 -5.57 22.45 -25.08
N PHE A 60 -5.20 22.73 -26.33
CA PHE A 60 -4.47 21.81 -27.19
C PHE A 60 -2.96 21.79 -26.92
N ASP A 61 -2.46 22.71 -26.10
CA ASP A 61 -1.06 22.72 -25.65
C ASP A 61 -0.84 21.81 -24.43
N ILE A 62 -1.92 21.31 -23.82
CA ILE A 62 -1.87 20.37 -22.70
C ILE A 62 -1.40 19.01 -23.21
N ALA A 63 -0.35 18.47 -22.61
CA ALA A 63 0.24 17.18 -22.99
C ALA A 63 -0.33 16.00 -22.21
N ALA A 64 -0.82 16.22 -20.99
CA ALA A 64 -1.45 15.20 -20.15
C ALA A 64 -2.39 15.82 -19.11
N VAL A 65 -3.37 15.04 -18.66
CA VAL A 65 -4.21 15.39 -17.50
C VAL A 65 -3.89 14.44 -16.35
N ALA A 66 -3.45 14.98 -15.22
CA ALA A 66 -3.25 14.26 -13.99
C ALA A 66 -4.44 14.40 -13.05
N PHE A 67 -4.65 13.42 -12.19
CA PHE A 67 -5.69 13.52 -11.16
C PHE A 67 -5.33 12.79 -9.87
N GLY A 68 -5.82 13.34 -8.76
CA GLY A 68 -5.83 12.68 -7.46
C GLY A 68 -6.69 11.43 -7.52
N GLN A 69 -6.06 10.27 -7.59
CA GLN A 69 -6.71 8.97 -7.70
C GLN A 69 -7.42 8.57 -6.41
N GLY A 70 -7.06 9.17 -5.27
CA GLY A 70 -7.54 8.84 -3.94
C GLY A 70 -6.53 8.01 -3.14
N PRO A 71 -6.96 7.41 -2.01
CA PRO A 71 -8.32 7.44 -1.45
C PRO A 71 -8.81 8.83 -1.01
N GLY A 72 -10.13 8.98 -0.86
CA GLY A 72 -10.78 10.24 -0.50
C GLY A 72 -12.31 10.17 -0.51
N GLY A 73 -12.96 11.33 -0.60
CA GLY A 73 -14.42 11.46 -0.69
C GLY A 73 -14.97 10.88 -2.00
N PHE A 74 -15.95 9.97 -1.90
CA PHE A 74 -16.47 9.19 -3.03
C PHE A 74 -16.93 10.02 -4.23
N THR A 75 -17.74 11.06 -3.98
CA THR A 75 -18.21 11.98 -5.02
C THR A 75 -17.05 12.74 -5.64
N GLY A 76 -16.14 13.25 -4.80
CA GLY A 76 -14.98 14.01 -5.23
C GLY A 76 -14.08 13.24 -6.18
N LEU A 77 -13.71 12.01 -5.83
CA LEU A 77 -12.86 11.16 -6.67
C LEU A 77 -13.44 10.92 -8.07
N ARG A 78 -14.77 10.73 -8.16
CA ARG A 78 -15.45 10.52 -9.44
C ARG A 78 -15.45 11.79 -10.30
N VAL A 79 -15.53 12.96 -9.69
CA VAL A 79 -15.46 14.24 -10.42
C VAL A 79 -14.09 14.40 -11.06
N ALA A 80 -12.99 14.29 -10.31
CA ALA A 80 -11.64 14.46 -10.89
C ALA A 80 -11.33 13.37 -11.93
N CYS A 81 -11.64 12.10 -11.65
CA CYS A 81 -11.43 11.01 -12.60
C CYS A 81 -12.24 11.23 -13.88
N GLY A 82 -13.55 11.50 -13.77
CA GLY A 82 -14.42 11.68 -14.93
C GLY A 82 -14.05 12.90 -15.77
N VAL A 83 -13.68 14.01 -15.14
CA VAL A 83 -13.20 15.21 -15.85
C VAL A 83 -11.87 14.95 -16.53
N ALA A 84 -10.92 14.30 -15.84
CA ALA A 84 -9.64 13.91 -16.44
C ALA A 84 -9.85 13.01 -17.67
N GLN A 85 -10.71 11.99 -17.56
CA GLN A 85 -11.05 11.10 -18.66
C GLN A 85 -11.67 11.85 -19.84
N GLY A 86 -12.68 12.69 -19.58
CA GLY A 86 -13.39 13.44 -20.62
C GLY A 86 -12.46 14.40 -21.37
N MET A 87 -11.64 15.15 -20.63
CA MET A 87 -10.67 16.08 -21.23
C MET A 87 -9.59 15.33 -22.03
N ALA A 88 -9.00 14.29 -21.43
CA ALA A 88 -7.92 13.55 -22.05
C ALA A 88 -8.38 12.79 -23.31
N PHE A 89 -9.60 12.24 -23.27
CA PHE A 89 -10.23 11.61 -24.44
C PHE A 89 -10.48 12.63 -25.57
N ALA A 90 -11.03 13.81 -25.24
CA ALA A 90 -11.32 14.85 -26.22
C ALA A 90 -10.05 15.45 -26.87
N LEU A 91 -8.95 15.52 -26.12
CA LEU A 91 -7.66 16.06 -26.58
C LEU A 91 -6.73 14.98 -27.15
N ASN A 92 -7.11 13.70 -27.06
CA ASN A 92 -6.28 12.56 -27.43
C ASN A 92 -4.90 12.56 -26.74
N ILE A 93 -4.91 12.76 -25.42
CA ILE A 93 -3.73 12.80 -24.55
C ILE A 93 -3.88 11.78 -23.41
N PRO A 94 -2.78 11.32 -22.79
CA PRO A 94 -2.83 10.37 -21.69
C PRO A 94 -3.34 11.00 -20.37
N VAL A 95 -3.72 10.12 -19.44
CA VAL A 95 -4.05 10.48 -18.06
C VAL A 95 -2.95 10.00 -17.12
N ILE A 96 -2.63 10.77 -16.08
CA ILE A 96 -1.65 10.38 -15.04
C ILE A 96 -2.34 10.29 -13.68
N PRO A 97 -2.72 9.09 -13.22
CA PRO A 97 -3.27 8.91 -11.88
C PRO A 97 -2.18 9.09 -10.83
N VAL A 98 -2.48 9.85 -9.78
CA VAL A 98 -1.56 10.07 -8.66
C VAL A 98 -2.26 9.72 -7.35
N VAL A 99 -1.66 8.86 -6.54
CA VAL A 99 -2.21 8.48 -5.22
C VAL A 99 -2.22 9.70 -4.30
N SER A 100 -3.40 10.07 -3.80
CA SER A 100 -3.57 11.29 -3.02
C SER A 100 -2.82 11.25 -1.67
N LEU A 101 -2.69 10.08 -1.05
CA LEU A 101 -1.88 9.95 0.18
C LEU A 101 -0.38 10.15 -0.08
N LEU A 102 0.14 9.75 -1.26
CA LEU A 102 1.53 10.04 -1.64
C LEU A 102 1.74 11.56 -1.77
N ALA A 103 0.78 12.29 -2.32
CA ALA A 103 0.85 13.75 -2.37
C ALA A 103 0.96 14.37 -0.95
N VAL A 104 0.23 13.87 0.04
CA VAL A 104 0.38 14.33 1.43
C VAL A 104 1.79 14.04 1.97
N ALA A 105 2.35 12.86 1.70
CA ALA A 105 3.69 12.51 2.13
C ALA A 105 4.75 13.45 1.54
N VAL A 106 4.65 13.75 0.24
CA VAL A 106 5.53 14.70 -0.45
C VAL A 106 5.43 16.10 0.15
N ARG A 107 4.22 16.58 0.45
CA ARG A 107 4.03 17.89 1.10
C ARG A 107 4.61 17.96 2.51
N ALA A 108 4.59 16.85 3.24
CA ALA A 108 5.13 16.76 4.59
C ALA A 108 6.66 16.55 4.61
N TYR A 109 7.27 16.32 3.45
CA TYR A 109 8.69 16.09 3.31
C TYR A 109 9.47 17.39 3.39
N ASP A 110 10.54 17.35 4.19
CA ASP A 110 11.52 18.42 4.26
C ASP A 110 12.88 17.86 3.83
N PRO A 111 13.39 18.22 2.63
CA PRO A 111 14.68 17.74 2.15
C PRO A 111 15.86 18.29 2.97
N ALA A 112 15.67 19.35 3.74
CA ALA A 112 16.70 19.90 4.62
C ALA A 112 16.79 19.18 5.97
N SER A 113 15.87 18.24 6.25
CA SER A 113 15.84 17.52 7.52
C SER A 113 17.04 16.57 7.63
N ALA A 114 17.80 16.69 8.72
CA ALA A 114 18.96 15.82 8.98
C ALA A 114 18.60 14.35 9.16
N ILE A 115 17.35 14.07 9.55
CA ILE A 115 16.80 12.71 9.69
C ILE A 115 15.63 12.61 8.73
N VAL A 116 15.68 11.62 7.83
CA VAL A 116 14.59 11.34 6.91
C VAL A 116 13.65 10.31 7.56
N PRO A 117 12.45 10.72 8.03
CA PRO A 117 11.52 9.80 8.65
C PRO A 117 10.74 9.01 7.59
N ILE A 118 10.22 7.84 7.98
CA ILE A 118 9.07 7.25 7.30
C ILE A 118 7.88 8.18 7.51
N THR A 119 7.25 8.60 6.43
CA THR A 119 6.03 9.40 6.51
C THR A 119 4.82 8.48 6.48
N VAL A 120 4.14 8.36 7.61
CA VAL A 120 2.85 7.68 7.72
C VAL A 120 1.76 8.73 7.54
N VAL A 121 1.02 8.62 6.46
CA VAL A 121 -0.08 9.52 6.14
C VAL A 121 -1.36 8.98 6.75
N VAL A 122 -2.11 9.84 7.43
CA VAL A 122 -3.45 9.58 7.97
C VAL A 122 -4.40 10.70 7.51
N GLN A 123 -5.33 10.35 6.64
CA GLN A 123 -6.37 11.26 6.15
C GLN A 123 -7.73 10.89 6.72
N ASP A 124 -8.55 11.88 7.05
CA ASP A 124 -9.88 11.64 7.61
C ASP A 124 -10.79 10.89 6.61
N ALA A 125 -11.09 9.62 6.91
CA ALA A 125 -12.02 8.81 6.12
C ALA A 125 -13.47 8.94 6.58
N ARG A 126 -13.75 9.84 7.54
CA ARG A 126 -14.97 9.95 8.34
C ARG A 126 -15.19 8.75 9.27
N MET A 127 -16.16 8.87 10.16
CA MET A 127 -16.68 7.75 10.97
C MET A 127 -15.69 7.15 11.97
N GLY A 128 -14.73 7.97 12.43
CA GLY A 128 -13.67 7.50 13.32
C GLY A 128 -12.59 6.71 12.59
N GLU A 129 -12.52 6.82 11.26
CA GLU A 129 -11.59 6.05 10.44
C GLU A 129 -10.62 6.97 9.70
N VAL A 130 -9.48 6.41 9.34
CA VAL A 130 -8.44 7.04 8.57
C VAL A 130 -8.14 6.23 7.32
N TYR A 131 -7.90 6.93 6.21
CA TYR A 131 -7.11 6.39 5.11
C TYR A 131 -5.64 6.49 5.50
N LEU A 132 -4.94 5.35 5.51
CA LEU A 132 -3.57 5.25 5.99
C LEU A 132 -2.65 4.66 4.92
N ALA A 133 -1.48 5.27 4.74
CA ALA A 133 -0.39 4.74 3.91
C ALA A 133 0.96 5.13 4.51
N ALA A 134 2.05 4.46 4.11
CA ALA A 134 3.38 4.79 4.58
C ALA A 134 4.38 4.85 3.43
N TYR A 135 5.20 5.90 3.42
CA TYR A 135 6.15 6.18 2.36
C TYR A 135 7.52 6.55 2.92
N LEU A 136 8.56 6.14 2.20
CA LEU A 136 9.94 6.51 2.46
C LEU A 136 10.52 7.21 1.23
N PRO A 137 11.14 8.40 1.36
CA PRO A 137 11.87 9.01 0.24
C PRO A 137 12.98 8.09 -0.24
N GLU A 138 13.06 7.84 -1.55
CA GLU A 138 14.08 6.98 -2.14
C GLU A 138 14.49 7.51 -3.50
N SER A 139 15.73 7.99 -3.61
CA SER A 139 16.28 8.62 -4.83
C SER A 139 16.23 7.72 -6.05
N ASP A 140 16.33 6.41 -5.85
CA ASP A 140 16.46 5.41 -6.92
C ASP A 140 15.11 4.86 -7.39
N SER A 141 14.02 5.24 -6.72
CA SER A 141 12.66 4.83 -7.12
C SER A 141 12.12 5.71 -8.25
N SER A 142 11.27 5.14 -9.11
CA SER A 142 10.68 5.87 -10.24
C SER A 142 9.86 7.10 -9.82
N SER A 143 9.26 7.08 -8.63
CA SER A 143 8.49 8.18 -8.04
C SER A 143 9.33 9.13 -7.17
N GLY A 144 10.60 8.80 -6.88
CA GLY A 144 11.37 9.41 -5.79
C GLY A 144 10.89 8.99 -4.38
N TRP A 145 9.93 8.08 -4.31
CA TRP A 145 9.28 7.58 -3.10
C TRP A 145 9.03 6.08 -3.18
N ARG A 146 9.40 5.36 -2.13
CA ARG A 146 9.04 3.97 -1.90
C ARG A 146 7.74 3.87 -1.11
N GLU A 147 6.80 3.09 -1.62
CA GLU A 147 5.61 2.67 -0.87
C GLU A 147 5.97 1.54 0.10
N LEU A 148 5.89 1.80 1.40
CA LEU A 148 6.06 0.79 2.45
C LEU A 148 4.73 0.13 2.83
N GLN A 149 3.65 0.90 2.71
CA GLN A 149 2.28 0.44 2.93
C GLN A 149 1.36 1.14 1.92
N ALA A 150 0.75 0.34 1.04
CA ALA A 150 -0.32 0.79 0.15
C ALA A 150 -1.51 1.35 0.96
N PRO A 151 -2.33 2.25 0.39
CA PRO A 151 -3.48 2.80 1.10
C PRO A 151 -4.44 1.74 1.67
N ILE A 152 -4.71 1.83 2.98
CA ILE A 152 -5.66 1.00 3.73
C ILE A 152 -6.67 1.88 4.49
N LEU A 153 -7.79 1.29 4.90
CA LEU A 153 -8.78 1.91 5.77
C LEU A 153 -8.62 1.31 7.17
N LEU A 154 -8.45 2.17 8.19
CA LEU A 154 -8.24 1.75 9.57
C LEU A 154 -9.06 2.63 10.52
N ASN A 155 -9.53 2.08 11.63
CA ASN A 155 -10.08 2.90 12.72
C ASN A 155 -8.95 3.76 13.33
N ALA A 156 -9.21 5.05 13.54
CA ALA A 156 -8.26 6.00 14.10
C ALA A 156 -7.69 5.54 15.45
N GLU A 157 -8.48 4.82 16.28
CA GLU A 157 -8.02 4.29 17.57
C GLU A 157 -6.94 3.20 17.43
N HIS A 158 -6.90 2.52 16.28
CA HIS A 158 -5.97 1.40 16.03
C HIS A 158 -4.67 1.82 15.34
N VAL A 159 -4.52 3.10 14.98
CA VAL A 159 -3.29 3.59 14.32
C VAL A 159 -2.05 3.32 15.18
N GLY A 160 -2.13 3.54 16.50
CA GLY A 160 -0.99 3.28 17.41
C GLY A 160 -0.60 1.81 17.45
N HIS A 161 -1.58 0.91 17.53
CA HIS A 161 -1.33 -0.54 17.50
C HIS A 161 -0.75 -0.98 16.16
N TRP A 162 -1.29 -0.48 15.05
CA TRP A 162 -0.79 -0.77 13.71
C TRP A 162 0.68 -0.34 13.55
N LEU A 163 1.04 0.85 14.05
CA LEU A 163 2.42 1.35 14.04
C LEU A 163 3.37 0.41 14.80
N HIS A 164 2.95 -0.12 15.96
CA HIS A 164 3.74 -1.11 16.71
C HIS A 164 4.02 -2.39 15.92
N GLN A 165 3.10 -2.81 15.06
CA GLN A 165 3.24 -4.02 14.25
C GLN A 165 4.07 -3.76 12.98
N ALA A 166 3.85 -2.65 12.28
CA ALA A 166 4.47 -2.40 10.99
C ALA A 166 5.94 -1.93 11.08
N VAL A 167 6.26 -1.08 12.06
CA VAL A 167 7.55 -0.39 12.15
C VAL A 167 8.75 -1.29 12.43
N PRO A 168 8.67 -2.34 13.28
CA PRO A 168 9.79 -3.25 13.49
C PRO A 168 10.31 -3.91 12.20
N GLY A 169 9.40 -4.31 11.30
CA GLY A 169 9.76 -4.86 10.00
C GLY A 169 10.52 -3.84 9.14
N TRP A 170 10.07 -2.59 9.13
CA TRP A 170 10.75 -1.52 8.40
C TRP A 170 12.11 -1.16 8.99
N ARG A 171 12.26 -1.14 10.32
CA ARG A 171 13.56 -0.93 10.97
C ARG A 171 14.58 -2.00 10.61
N THR A 172 14.12 -3.25 10.59
CA THR A 172 14.96 -4.38 10.17
C THR A 172 15.42 -4.22 8.71
N ALA A 173 14.54 -3.72 7.83
CA ALA A 173 14.84 -3.58 6.41
C ALA A 173 15.66 -2.32 6.06
N TYR A 174 15.46 -1.22 6.79
CA TYR A 174 15.93 0.11 6.38
C TYR A 174 16.75 0.85 7.46
N GLY A 175 16.92 0.26 8.65
CA GLY A 175 17.78 0.76 9.73
C GLY A 175 17.04 1.05 11.05
N ASP A 176 17.66 0.69 12.17
CA ASP A 176 17.06 0.80 13.51
C ASP A 176 16.79 2.23 13.96
N THR A 177 17.52 3.21 13.41
CA THR A 177 17.38 4.64 13.73
C THR A 177 16.21 5.31 13.03
N LEU A 178 15.38 4.55 12.29
CA LEU A 178 14.23 5.12 11.60
C LEU A 178 13.21 5.69 12.58
N SER A 179 12.93 6.97 12.36
CA SER A 179 11.83 7.70 12.99
C SER A 179 10.61 7.68 12.09
N VAL A 180 9.44 7.81 12.70
CA VAL A 180 8.17 7.91 12.00
C VAL A 180 7.63 9.34 12.15
N ARG A 181 7.14 9.91 11.06
CA ARG A 181 6.37 11.16 11.05
C ARG A 181 4.93 10.83 10.65
N LEU A 182 4.01 11.06 11.55
CA LEU A 182 2.57 10.95 11.28
C LEU A 182 2.08 12.28 10.70
N ALA A 183 1.53 12.29 9.49
CA ALA A 183 1.07 13.50 8.81
C ALA A 183 -0.32 13.31 8.21
N GLY A 184 -1.07 14.40 8.03
CA GLY A 184 -2.37 14.38 7.37
C GLY A 184 -3.51 14.93 8.24
N ASP A 185 -4.62 15.31 7.59
CA ASP A 185 -5.72 16.04 8.25
C ASP A 185 -6.50 15.23 9.30
N ALA A 186 -6.33 13.91 9.35
CA ALA A 186 -6.85 13.10 10.45
C ALA A 186 -6.30 13.53 11.82
N LEU A 187 -5.09 14.10 11.87
CA LEU A 187 -4.50 14.66 13.10
C LEU A 187 -5.34 15.77 13.72
N GLN A 188 -6.05 16.53 12.88
CA GLN A 188 -6.98 17.55 13.32
C GLN A 188 -8.34 16.96 13.69
N ALA A 189 -8.80 15.95 12.94
CA ALA A 189 -10.10 15.31 13.15
C ALA A 189 -10.15 14.41 14.39
N TYR A 190 -9.03 13.75 14.74
CA TYR A 190 -8.97 12.71 15.77
C TYR A 190 -7.89 13.02 16.82
N PRO A 191 -8.24 13.67 17.94
CA PRO A 191 -7.28 14.07 18.98
C PRO A 191 -6.43 12.94 19.55
N GLN A 192 -6.93 11.71 19.58
CA GLN A 192 -6.15 10.55 20.04
C GLN A 192 -4.88 10.30 19.22
N LEU A 193 -4.85 10.68 17.93
CA LEU A 193 -3.66 10.54 17.09
C LEU A 193 -2.55 11.50 17.54
N GLY A 194 -2.92 12.68 18.02
CA GLY A 194 -1.97 13.66 18.57
C GLY A 194 -1.35 13.23 19.90
N GLN A 195 -1.90 12.22 20.57
CA GLN A 195 -1.37 11.69 21.84
C GLN A 195 -0.40 10.53 21.63
N LEU A 196 -0.30 9.98 20.41
CA LEU A 196 0.59 8.85 20.11
C LEU A 196 2.06 9.06 20.51
N PRO A 197 2.67 10.26 20.32
CA PRO A 197 4.07 10.48 20.73
C PRO A 197 4.33 10.28 22.24
N ALA A 198 3.30 10.40 23.09
CA ALA A 198 3.46 10.18 24.54
C ALA A 198 3.78 8.72 24.87
N ASN A 199 3.24 7.77 24.10
CA ASN A 199 3.47 6.33 24.27
C ASN A 199 4.47 5.77 23.26
N LEU A 200 4.66 6.46 22.13
CA LEU A 200 5.55 6.07 21.03
C LEU A 200 6.59 7.16 20.80
N SER A 201 7.66 7.18 21.61
CA SER A 201 8.69 8.22 21.55
C SER A 201 9.40 8.37 20.20
N TRP A 202 9.31 7.36 19.34
CA TRP A 202 9.86 7.33 17.97
C TRP A 202 8.88 7.83 16.89
N VAL A 203 7.68 8.25 17.29
CA VAL A 203 6.68 8.90 16.43
C VAL A 203 6.72 10.40 16.69
N SER A 204 6.85 11.17 15.62
CA SER A 204 6.69 12.62 15.61
C SER A 204 5.42 13.01 14.86
N LEU A 205 4.81 14.14 15.23
CA LEU A 205 3.68 14.69 14.49
C LEU A 205 4.18 15.66 13.41
N GLY A 206 3.69 15.47 12.19
CA GLY A 206 3.78 16.41 11.10
C GLY A 206 2.57 17.35 11.05
N ALA A 207 2.48 18.11 9.96
CA ALA A 207 1.37 19.03 9.74
C ALA A 207 0.07 18.29 9.34
N PRO A 208 -1.11 18.84 9.71
CA PRO A 208 -2.42 18.29 9.34
C PRO A 208 -2.76 18.64 7.87
N LEU A 209 -2.00 18.07 6.94
CA LEU A 209 -2.05 18.39 5.52
C LEU A 209 -3.12 17.57 4.77
N ARG A 210 -3.67 18.16 3.72
CA ARG A 210 -4.49 17.48 2.70
C ARG A 210 -3.71 17.31 1.40
N PRO A 211 -4.09 16.43 0.47
CA PRO A 211 -3.54 16.47 -0.88
C PRO A 211 -3.86 17.81 -1.54
N ASP A 212 -2.96 18.32 -2.39
CA ASP A 212 -3.19 19.54 -3.17
C ASP A 212 -2.82 19.34 -4.65
N ALA A 213 -3.41 20.16 -5.51
CA ALA A 213 -3.23 20.03 -6.96
C ALA A 213 -1.79 20.32 -7.41
N GLU A 214 -1.06 21.20 -6.70
CA GLU A 214 0.36 21.46 -6.99
C GLU A 214 1.19 20.18 -6.86
N THR A 215 1.01 19.45 -5.75
CA THR A 215 1.78 18.24 -5.50
C THR A 215 1.38 17.12 -6.45
N ILE A 216 0.08 17.01 -6.79
CA ILE A 216 -0.38 16.11 -7.85
C ILE A 216 0.31 16.43 -9.17
N ALA A 217 0.40 17.70 -9.57
CA ALA A 217 1.10 18.11 -10.79
C ALA A 217 2.60 17.76 -10.76
N ARG A 218 3.28 17.99 -9.63
CA ARG A 218 4.72 17.66 -9.50
C ARG A 218 4.97 16.15 -9.56
N LEU A 219 4.15 15.35 -8.90
CA LEU A 219 4.20 13.89 -9.00
C LEU A 219 3.87 13.40 -10.41
N ALA A 220 2.93 14.07 -11.08
CA ALA A 220 2.58 13.75 -12.47
C ALA A 220 3.72 14.04 -13.44
N LEU A 221 4.53 15.07 -13.21
CA LEU A 221 5.73 15.31 -14.01
C LEU A 221 6.72 14.13 -13.90
N ILE A 222 6.88 13.56 -12.71
CA ILE A 222 7.70 12.36 -12.50
C ILE A 222 7.07 11.17 -13.23
N GLY A 223 5.76 10.98 -13.10
CA GLY A 223 5.00 9.94 -13.81
C GLY A 223 5.09 10.05 -15.33
N TRP A 224 5.10 11.27 -15.87
CA TRP A 224 5.28 11.53 -17.30
C TRP A 224 6.64 11.04 -17.79
N HIS A 225 7.73 11.40 -17.08
CA HIS A 225 9.09 11.03 -17.49
C HIS A 225 9.41 9.55 -17.28
N THR A 226 8.63 8.83 -16.48
CA THR A 226 8.87 7.41 -16.18
C THR A 226 7.94 6.47 -16.94
N VAL A 227 6.64 6.76 -16.99
CA VAL A 227 5.61 5.87 -17.55
C VAL A 227 4.83 6.50 -18.70
N GLY A 228 4.86 7.83 -18.86
CA GLY A 228 4.14 8.56 -19.91
C GLY A 228 2.62 8.69 -19.71
N GLY A 229 2.06 8.08 -18.66
CA GLY A 229 0.62 8.05 -18.38
C GLY A 229 -0.08 6.79 -18.90
N ILE A 230 -1.40 6.75 -18.77
CA ILE A 230 -2.26 5.64 -19.18
C ILE A 230 -3.34 6.10 -20.16
N ASP A 231 -3.93 5.14 -20.87
CA ASP A 231 -5.14 5.37 -21.67
C ASP A 231 -6.26 5.92 -20.76
N PRO A 232 -6.95 7.01 -21.16
CA PRO A 232 -8.09 7.55 -20.40
C PRO A 232 -9.14 6.50 -20.02
N ALA A 233 -9.37 5.48 -20.84
CA ALA A 233 -10.34 4.42 -20.57
C ALA A 233 -9.93 3.52 -19.38
N LEU A 234 -8.65 3.48 -19.01
CA LEU A 234 -8.12 2.71 -17.89
C LEU A 234 -8.09 3.51 -16.58
N ALA A 235 -8.32 4.82 -16.62
CA ALA A 235 -8.33 5.65 -15.42
C ALA A 235 -9.50 5.26 -14.50
N ALA A 236 -9.19 5.01 -13.23
CA ALA A 236 -10.17 4.65 -12.21
C ALA A 236 -9.78 5.23 -10.84
N PRO A 237 -10.75 5.61 -10.00
CA PRO A 237 -10.50 5.95 -8.61
C PRO A 237 -9.92 4.78 -7.80
N LEU A 238 -9.06 5.09 -6.84
CA LEU A 238 -8.55 4.16 -5.84
C LEU A 238 -9.52 4.10 -4.66
N TYR A 239 -10.42 3.13 -4.69
CA TYR A 239 -11.35 2.86 -3.59
C TYR A 239 -10.70 1.93 -2.56
N VAL A 240 -10.66 2.40 -1.31
CA VAL A 240 -10.13 1.62 -0.16
C VAL A 240 -11.25 1.22 0.81
N ARG A 241 -12.42 1.86 0.71
CA ARG A 241 -13.61 1.54 1.48
C ARG A 241 -14.50 0.60 0.66
N ASP A 242 -14.38 -0.70 0.91
CA ASP A 242 -15.11 -1.74 0.15
C ASP A 242 -16.63 -1.69 0.35
N LYS A 243 -17.09 -1.25 1.53
CA LYS A 243 -18.51 -1.22 1.88
C LYS A 243 -18.94 0.17 2.37
N VAL A 244 -19.73 0.84 1.56
CA VAL A 244 -20.24 2.21 1.82
C VAL A 244 -21.67 2.24 2.35
N ALA A 245 -22.40 1.13 2.27
CA ALA A 245 -23.78 1.02 2.75
C ALA A 245 -24.12 -0.41 3.19
N TYR A 246 -24.96 -0.55 4.21
CA TYR A 246 -25.61 -1.83 4.54
C TYR A 246 -26.69 -2.16 3.50
N THR A 247 -26.80 -3.45 3.17
CA THR A 247 -27.89 -3.99 2.35
C THR A 247 -29.24 -3.82 3.05
N THR A 248 -30.34 -3.89 2.30
CA THR A 248 -31.70 -3.82 2.86
C THR A 248 -31.92 -4.86 3.96
N HIS A 249 -31.43 -6.08 3.76
CA HIS A 249 -31.51 -7.16 4.74
C HIS A 249 -30.73 -6.83 6.03
N GLU A 250 -29.51 -6.31 5.91
CA GLU A 250 -28.72 -5.88 7.08
C GLU A 250 -29.39 -4.72 7.82
N ARG A 251 -30.00 -3.76 7.11
CA ARG A 251 -30.78 -2.69 7.75
C ARG A 251 -31.99 -3.22 8.50
N GLN A 252 -32.65 -4.23 7.95
CA GLN A 252 -33.76 -4.93 8.62
C GLN A 252 -33.29 -5.72 9.85
N GLN A 253 -32.02 -6.14 9.90
CA GLN A 253 -31.38 -6.74 11.07
C GLN A 253 -30.89 -5.70 12.11
N GLY A 254 -31.22 -4.42 11.92
CA GLY A 254 -30.89 -3.35 12.86
C GLY A 254 -29.58 -2.62 12.58
N TYR A 255 -28.86 -2.96 11.50
CA TYR A 255 -27.66 -2.22 11.10
C TYR A 255 -28.05 -0.86 10.48
N GLY A 256 -27.73 0.23 11.18
CA GLY A 256 -27.94 1.62 10.74
C GLY A 256 -26.63 2.35 10.46
N GLY A 257 -26.69 3.43 9.68
CA GLY A 257 -25.52 4.22 9.29
C GLY A 257 -24.70 3.56 8.18
N ASN A 258 -23.42 3.94 8.08
CA ASN A 258 -22.50 3.30 7.14
C ASN A 258 -21.75 2.15 7.84
N PRO A 259 -21.43 1.08 7.10
CA PRO A 259 -20.52 0.05 7.58
C PRO A 259 -19.19 0.64 8.03
N LYS A 260 -18.80 0.33 9.26
CA LYS A 260 -17.45 0.62 9.74
C LYS A 260 -16.45 -0.30 9.05
N ALA A 261 -15.22 0.17 8.92
CA ALA A 261 -14.05 -0.62 8.60
C ALA A 261 -14.07 -1.85 9.50
N VAL A 262 -14.20 -3.02 8.86
CA VAL A 262 -14.04 -4.28 9.57
C VAL A 262 -12.62 -4.29 10.10
N GLU A 263 -12.49 -4.50 11.40
CA GLU A 263 -11.22 -4.52 12.10
C GLU A 263 -10.27 -5.52 11.40
N ARG A 264 -9.29 -5.01 10.64
CA ARG A 264 -8.31 -5.85 9.94
C ARG A 264 -7.13 -6.21 10.83
N VAL A 265 -7.34 -6.42 12.13
CA VAL A 265 -6.26 -6.88 13.01
C VAL A 265 -6.07 -8.36 12.75
N VAL A 266 -5.02 -8.66 11.99
CA VAL A 266 -4.57 -10.02 11.78
C VAL A 266 -3.82 -10.45 13.03
N SER A 267 -4.35 -11.45 13.72
CA SER A 267 -3.69 -12.10 14.85
C SER A 267 -2.90 -13.31 14.37
N LEU A 268 -1.74 -13.56 14.97
CA LEU A 268 -1.02 -14.81 14.73
C LEU A 268 -1.34 -15.81 15.83
N GLN A 269 -1.58 -17.04 15.44
CA GLN A 269 -1.84 -18.16 16.35
C GLN A 269 -1.02 -19.36 15.92
N ASP A 270 -0.72 -20.27 16.85
CA ASP A 270 -0.13 -21.55 16.51
C ASP A 270 -1.17 -22.37 15.72
N MET A 271 -0.72 -23.05 14.66
CA MET A 271 -1.59 -23.90 13.85
C MET A 271 -1.96 -25.15 14.64
N THR A 272 -3.24 -25.51 14.63
CA THR A 272 -3.77 -26.69 15.31
C THR A 272 -4.53 -27.54 14.29
N VAL A 273 -4.98 -28.72 14.71
CA VAL A 273 -5.77 -29.63 13.87
C VAL A 273 -7.07 -28.97 13.38
N GLU A 274 -7.63 -28.03 14.14
CA GLU A 274 -8.86 -27.30 13.80
C GLU A 274 -8.67 -26.36 12.60
N HIS A 275 -7.45 -25.88 12.37
CA HIS A 275 -7.13 -24.98 11.26
C HIS A 275 -6.89 -25.71 9.92
N LEU A 276 -6.73 -27.03 9.92
CA LEU A 276 -6.19 -27.76 8.77
C LEU A 276 -7.07 -27.73 7.52
N ASP A 277 -8.39 -27.66 7.69
CA ASP A 277 -9.33 -27.59 6.57
C ASP A 277 -9.21 -26.21 5.86
N ASP A 278 -9.15 -25.13 6.64
CA ASP A 278 -8.96 -23.78 6.11
C ASP A 278 -7.58 -23.63 5.44
N VAL A 279 -6.52 -24.12 6.08
CA VAL A 279 -5.15 -24.07 5.57
C VAL A 279 -5.02 -24.82 4.24
N ALA A 280 -5.57 -26.03 4.15
CA ALA A 280 -5.58 -26.81 2.91
C ALA A 280 -6.38 -26.12 1.80
N HIS A 281 -7.49 -25.45 2.16
CA HIS A 281 -8.28 -24.69 1.19
C HIS A 281 -7.51 -23.47 0.65
N ILE A 282 -6.83 -22.71 1.51
CA ILE A 282 -5.99 -21.58 1.10
C ILE A 282 -4.88 -22.06 0.18
N GLU A 283 -4.18 -23.13 0.55
CA GLU A 283 -3.09 -23.72 -0.23
C GLU A 283 -3.57 -24.11 -1.64
N GLN A 284 -4.73 -24.77 -1.73
CA GLN A 284 -5.35 -25.14 -3.00
C GLN A 284 -5.73 -23.93 -3.87
N SER A 285 -6.08 -22.80 -3.25
CA SER A 285 -6.46 -21.59 -3.98
C SER A 285 -5.26 -20.85 -4.60
N VAL A 286 -4.05 -21.03 -4.06
CA VAL A 286 -2.86 -20.27 -4.48
C VAL A 286 -1.76 -21.11 -5.14
N GLN A 287 -1.74 -22.43 -4.94
CA GLN A 287 -0.73 -23.33 -5.52
C GLN A 287 -1.29 -24.20 -6.63
N SER A 288 -0.52 -24.35 -7.72
CA SER A 288 -0.86 -25.28 -8.81
C SER A 288 -0.70 -26.75 -8.43
N PHE A 289 0.12 -27.05 -7.41
CA PHE A 289 0.35 -28.39 -6.87
C PHE A 289 0.33 -28.31 -5.33
N PRO A 290 -0.86 -28.17 -4.72
CA PRO A 290 -1.02 -27.83 -3.32
C PRO A 290 -0.69 -28.99 -2.38
N TRP A 291 -0.18 -28.67 -1.19
CA TRP A 291 -0.20 -29.62 -0.08
C TRP A 291 -1.65 -30.00 0.29
N THR A 292 -1.84 -31.27 0.63
CA THR A 292 -3.12 -31.76 1.13
C THR A 292 -3.25 -31.52 2.63
N ARG A 293 -4.48 -31.55 3.14
CA ARG A 293 -4.77 -31.59 4.59
C ARG A 293 -3.92 -32.62 5.34
N GLY A 294 -3.69 -33.79 4.72
CA GLY A 294 -2.83 -34.85 5.28
C GLY A 294 -1.38 -34.39 5.46
N ASN A 295 -0.81 -33.70 4.47
CA ASN A 295 0.55 -33.17 4.56
C ASN A 295 0.72 -32.18 5.72
N PHE A 296 -0.27 -31.31 5.94
CA PHE A 296 -0.26 -30.40 7.09
C PHE A 296 -0.39 -31.14 8.42
N SER A 297 -1.30 -32.12 8.49
CA SER A 297 -1.46 -32.98 9.69
C SER A 297 -0.15 -33.70 10.05
N ASP A 298 0.51 -34.29 9.05
CA ASP A 298 1.78 -35.00 9.23
C ASP A 298 2.88 -34.05 9.69
N GLY A 299 2.93 -32.82 9.14
CA GLY A 299 3.86 -31.77 9.58
C GLY A 299 3.68 -31.38 11.05
N LEU A 300 2.42 -31.21 11.50
CA LEU A 300 2.13 -30.94 12.92
C LEU A 300 2.58 -32.11 13.82
N GLN A 301 2.31 -33.35 13.41
CA GLN A 301 2.73 -34.54 14.17
C GLN A 301 4.25 -34.70 14.22
N ALA A 302 4.95 -34.29 13.17
CA ALA A 302 6.42 -34.27 13.11
C ALA A 302 7.05 -33.12 13.92
N GLY A 303 6.24 -32.24 14.53
CA GLY A 303 6.72 -31.14 15.36
C GLY A 303 7.25 -29.94 14.58
N TYR A 304 6.78 -29.74 13.34
CA TYR A 304 7.12 -28.54 12.57
C TYR A 304 6.55 -27.29 13.23
N GLY A 305 7.27 -26.17 13.09
CA GLY A 305 6.73 -24.86 13.45
C GLY A 305 5.60 -24.51 12.48
N ALA A 306 4.41 -24.21 12.98
CA ALA A 306 3.26 -23.94 12.14
C ALA A 306 2.40 -22.84 12.76
N TRP A 307 2.06 -21.83 11.96
CA TRP A 307 1.27 -20.68 12.39
C TRP A 307 0.20 -20.32 11.38
N VAL A 308 -0.89 -19.75 11.89
CA VAL A 308 -1.98 -19.18 11.09
C VAL A 308 -2.11 -17.70 11.38
N ALA A 309 -2.44 -16.94 10.35
CA ALA A 309 -2.89 -15.56 10.43
C ALA A 309 -4.42 -15.56 10.43
N VAL A 310 -5.03 -15.02 11.48
CA VAL A 310 -6.49 -15.04 11.70
C VAL A 310 -7.05 -13.63 11.71
N LEU A 311 -8.06 -13.40 10.89
CA LEU A 311 -8.81 -12.15 10.78
C LEU A 311 -10.30 -12.43 10.96
N GLY A 312 -10.93 -11.78 11.96
CA GLY A 312 -12.37 -11.95 12.20
C GLY A 312 -12.77 -13.42 12.44
N GLY A 313 -11.90 -14.20 13.07
CA GLY A 313 -12.09 -15.64 13.32
C GLY A 313 -11.85 -16.55 12.11
N ARG A 314 -11.44 -16.01 10.95
CA ARG A 314 -11.12 -16.78 9.75
C ARG A 314 -9.61 -16.84 9.53
N VAL A 315 -9.09 -18.00 9.15
CA VAL A 315 -7.71 -18.11 8.68
C VAL A 315 -7.59 -17.38 7.34
N VAL A 316 -6.65 -16.44 7.25
CA VAL A 316 -6.36 -15.65 6.04
C VAL A 316 -4.95 -15.89 5.50
N GLY A 317 -4.15 -16.64 6.23
CA GLY A 317 -2.83 -17.08 5.77
C GLY A 317 -2.21 -18.05 6.76
N PHE A 318 -1.13 -18.69 6.35
CA PHE A 318 -0.42 -19.64 7.19
C PHE A 318 1.05 -19.77 6.77
N CYS A 319 1.85 -20.32 7.67
CA CYS A 319 3.25 -20.65 7.42
C CYS A 319 3.60 -21.95 8.14
N MET A 320 4.36 -22.83 7.49
CA MET A 320 4.90 -24.03 8.10
C MET A 320 6.39 -24.19 7.80
N VAL A 321 7.12 -24.57 8.84
CA VAL A 321 8.57 -24.46 8.91
C VAL A 321 9.14 -25.70 9.56
N MET A 322 10.12 -26.32 8.91
CA MET A 322 10.94 -27.36 9.50
C MET A 322 12.14 -26.73 10.19
N PHE A 323 12.39 -27.10 11.45
CA PHE A 323 13.62 -26.72 12.14
C PHE A 323 14.65 -27.85 11.99
N ALA A 324 15.61 -27.65 11.10
CA ALA A 324 16.79 -28.50 11.01
C ALA A 324 17.87 -28.01 11.99
N PRO A 325 18.94 -28.80 12.25
CA PRO A 325 19.97 -28.44 13.22
C PRO A 325 20.61 -27.06 13.01
N ASP A 326 20.83 -26.67 11.75
CA ASP A 326 21.58 -25.45 11.39
C ASP A 326 20.71 -24.38 10.71
N VAL A 327 19.45 -24.70 10.36
CA VAL A 327 18.61 -23.82 9.54
C VAL A 327 17.12 -24.00 9.83
N ALA A 328 16.36 -22.90 9.76
CA ALA A 328 14.91 -22.96 9.67
C ALA A 328 14.48 -22.98 8.20
N HIS A 329 13.78 -24.02 7.77
CA HIS A 329 13.34 -24.19 6.38
C HIS A 329 11.85 -23.89 6.27
N VAL A 330 11.49 -22.77 5.66
CA VAL A 330 10.08 -22.46 5.32
C VAL A 330 9.64 -23.38 4.20
N LEU A 331 8.77 -24.33 4.51
CA LEU A 331 8.29 -25.35 3.57
C LEU A 331 7.16 -24.82 2.70
N VAL A 332 6.24 -24.09 3.32
CA VAL A 332 5.05 -23.55 2.67
C VAL A 332 4.56 -22.32 3.43
N ILE A 333 4.24 -21.27 2.68
CA ILE A 333 3.66 -20.03 3.19
C ILE A 333 2.67 -19.49 2.15
N ALA A 334 1.48 -19.12 2.62
CA ALA A 334 0.42 -18.63 1.75
C ALA A 334 -0.47 -17.62 2.47
N VAL A 335 -1.07 -16.73 1.68
CA VAL A 335 -2.06 -15.73 2.12
C VAL A 335 -3.17 -15.69 1.08
N VAL A 336 -4.42 -15.65 1.52
CA VAL A 336 -5.57 -15.57 0.60
C VAL A 336 -5.45 -14.36 -0.32
N PRO A 337 -5.85 -14.45 -1.61
CA PRO A 337 -5.64 -13.38 -2.59
C PRO A 337 -6.09 -11.99 -2.12
N GLU A 338 -7.22 -11.91 -1.42
CA GLU A 338 -7.81 -10.66 -0.95
C GLU A 338 -7.02 -10.01 0.19
N MET A 339 -6.13 -10.76 0.85
CA MET A 339 -5.29 -10.30 1.97
C MET A 339 -3.80 -10.18 1.59
N GLN A 340 -3.44 -10.45 0.34
CA GLN A 340 -2.08 -10.23 -0.16
C GLN A 340 -1.76 -8.73 -0.22
N LYS A 341 -0.46 -8.39 -0.14
CA LYS A 341 0.06 -7.01 -0.12
C LYS A 341 -0.45 -6.13 1.04
N GLN A 342 -1.05 -6.74 2.07
CA GLN A 342 -1.49 -6.06 3.31
C GLN A 342 -0.62 -6.44 4.52
N GLY A 343 0.63 -6.88 4.30
CA GLY A 343 1.60 -7.20 5.35
C GLY A 343 1.43 -8.58 6.03
N VAL A 344 0.38 -9.35 5.73
CA VAL A 344 0.12 -10.66 6.37
C VAL A 344 1.28 -11.65 6.16
N GLY A 345 1.82 -11.72 4.95
CA GLY A 345 2.96 -12.59 4.65
C GLY A 345 4.21 -12.20 5.44
N SER A 346 4.47 -10.90 5.59
CA SER A 346 5.58 -10.38 6.40
C SER A 346 5.39 -10.74 7.87
N LEU A 347 4.18 -10.60 8.41
CA LEU A 347 3.85 -10.95 9.79
C LEU A 347 4.13 -12.44 10.08
N LEU A 348 3.71 -13.33 9.17
CA LEU A 348 3.98 -14.77 9.27
C LEU A 348 5.47 -15.08 9.21
N LEU A 349 6.20 -14.42 8.31
CA LEU A 349 7.64 -14.61 8.17
C LEU A 349 8.40 -14.11 9.41
N GLU A 350 8.06 -12.92 9.93
CA GLU A 350 8.63 -12.37 11.18
C GLU A 350 8.40 -13.29 12.39
N ARG A 351 7.26 -13.96 12.47
CA ARG A 351 7.02 -14.99 13.50
C ARG A 351 7.97 -16.19 13.32
N CYS A 352 8.15 -16.66 12.09
CA CYS A 352 9.15 -17.68 11.78
C CYS A 352 10.55 -17.23 12.19
N GLU A 353 10.96 -16.00 11.88
CA GLU A 353 12.30 -15.52 12.24
C GLU A 353 12.50 -15.41 13.75
N ARG A 354 11.48 -14.96 14.50
CA ARG A 354 11.55 -14.92 15.96
C ARG A 354 11.70 -16.32 16.55
N GLU A 355 10.97 -17.29 16.03
CA GLU A 355 11.07 -18.69 16.48
C GLU A 355 12.42 -19.31 16.09
N ALA A 356 12.95 -19.00 14.91
CA ALA A 356 14.29 -19.44 14.53
C ALA A 356 15.37 -18.87 15.48
N ARG A 357 15.30 -17.57 15.78
CA ARG A 357 16.22 -16.92 16.74
C ARG A 357 16.10 -17.50 18.15
N SER A 358 14.88 -17.76 18.64
CA SER A 358 14.69 -18.36 19.98
C SER A 358 15.28 -19.76 20.10
N ARG A 359 15.45 -20.45 18.97
CA ARG A 359 16.11 -21.76 18.85
C ARG A 359 17.61 -21.68 18.58
N GLY A 360 18.19 -20.49 18.50
CA GLY A 360 19.61 -20.27 18.21
C GLY A 360 19.99 -20.47 16.74
N LEU A 361 19.01 -20.54 15.82
CA LEU A 361 19.26 -20.68 14.40
C LEU A 361 19.59 -19.31 13.79
N THR A 362 20.61 -19.27 12.94
CA THR A 362 21.11 -18.04 12.32
C THR A 362 20.71 -17.91 10.86
N THR A 363 19.99 -18.88 10.29
CA THR A 363 19.67 -18.89 8.86
C THR A 363 18.25 -19.39 8.63
N ILE A 364 17.54 -18.74 7.69
CA ILE A 364 16.28 -19.22 7.13
C ILE A 364 16.48 -19.51 5.65
N VAL A 365 15.97 -20.64 5.18
CA VAL A 365 15.96 -21.01 3.76
C VAL A 365 14.55 -21.32 3.27
N LEU A 366 14.34 -21.10 1.98
CA LEU A 366 13.12 -21.45 1.26
C LEU A 366 13.39 -21.71 -0.21
N GLU A 367 12.45 -22.36 -0.88
CA GLU A 367 12.43 -22.51 -2.33
C GLU A 367 11.26 -21.76 -2.94
N VAL A 368 11.50 -21.06 -4.06
CA VAL A 368 10.45 -20.36 -4.80
C VAL A 368 10.58 -20.63 -6.29
N ARG A 369 9.44 -20.72 -6.99
CA ARG A 369 9.40 -20.90 -8.45
C ARG A 369 9.98 -19.67 -9.16
N PRO A 370 10.89 -19.82 -10.14
CA PRO A 370 11.36 -18.73 -10.98
C PRO A 370 10.22 -17.97 -11.68
N SER A 371 9.12 -18.65 -12.02
CA SER A 371 7.93 -18.03 -12.60
C SER A 371 7.14 -17.14 -11.62
N ASN A 372 7.27 -17.34 -10.31
CA ASN A 372 6.56 -16.56 -9.31
C ASN A 372 7.32 -15.27 -8.94
N GLN A 373 7.31 -14.30 -9.87
CA GLN A 373 8.01 -13.03 -9.69
C GLN A 373 7.50 -12.22 -8.49
N ASN A 374 6.22 -12.34 -8.16
CA ASN A 374 5.65 -11.68 -6.98
C ASN A 374 6.27 -12.21 -5.68
N ALA A 375 6.38 -13.53 -5.52
CA ALA A 375 6.99 -14.14 -4.35
C ALA A 375 8.51 -13.87 -4.29
N LEU A 376 9.22 -13.98 -5.41
CA LEU A 376 10.64 -13.62 -5.50
C LEU A 376 10.89 -12.18 -5.04
N ASN A 377 10.09 -11.23 -5.54
CA ASN A 377 10.20 -9.83 -5.12
C ASN A 377 9.86 -9.69 -3.64
N PHE A 378 8.80 -10.31 -3.16
CA PHE A 378 8.44 -10.31 -1.74
C PHE A 378 9.61 -10.79 -0.86
N TYR A 379 10.21 -11.94 -1.14
CA TYR A 379 11.32 -12.46 -0.33
C TYR A 379 12.56 -11.58 -0.40
N ARG A 380 12.90 -11.01 -1.56
CA ARG A 380 13.98 -10.00 -1.66
C ARG A 380 13.72 -8.79 -0.77
N HIS A 381 12.50 -8.27 -0.73
CA HIS A 381 12.11 -7.19 0.16
C HIS A 381 12.19 -7.58 1.64
N GLN A 382 11.98 -8.86 1.96
CA GLN A 382 12.16 -9.40 3.31
C GLN A 382 13.62 -9.69 3.66
N GLY A 383 14.58 -9.38 2.76
CA GLY A 383 16.02 -9.55 3.00
C GLY A 383 16.58 -10.91 2.60
N PHE A 384 15.84 -11.71 1.84
CA PHE A 384 16.36 -12.97 1.30
C PHE A 384 17.19 -12.72 0.04
N THR A 385 18.28 -13.48 -0.10
CA THR A 385 19.13 -13.52 -1.28
C THR A 385 19.07 -14.89 -1.94
N GLN A 386 19.28 -14.96 -3.25
CA GLN A 386 19.28 -16.25 -3.95
C GLN A 386 20.64 -16.93 -3.78
N LEU A 387 20.66 -18.09 -3.11
CA LEU A 387 21.86 -18.90 -2.90
C LEU A 387 22.15 -19.80 -4.11
N ALA A 388 21.13 -20.48 -4.62
CA ALA A 388 21.29 -21.53 -5.61
C ALA A 388 20.04 -21.73 -6.46
N ILE A 389 20.16 -22.58 -7.47
CA ILE A 389 19.03 -23.10 -8.26
C ILE A 389 19.00 -24.62 -8.11
N ARG A 390 17.87 -25.18 -7.69
CA ARG A 390 17.60 -26.62 -7.76
C ARG A 390 16.92 -26.92 -9.08
N LYS A 391 17.59 -27.70 -9.93
CA LYS A 391 17.06 -28.08 -11.24
C LYS A 391 15.88 -29.03 -11.11
N ASP A 392 14.88 -28.85 -11.98
CA ASP A 392 13.73 -29.73 -12.08
C ASP A 392 13.09 -30.02 -10.70
N TYR A 393 12.85 -28.99 -9.90
CA TYR A 393 12.37 -29.15 -8.52
C TYR A 393 10.85 -29.20 -8.43
N TYR A 394 10.17 -28.28 -9.11
CA TYR A 394 8.72 -28.15 -9.06
C TYR A 394 8.03 -28.85 -10.23
N PRO A 395 6.86 -29.49 -10.02
CA PRO A 395 6.02 -29.92 -11.13
C PRO A 395 5.47 -28.70 -11.90
N ALA A 396 5.42 -28.79 -13.24
CA ALA A 396 4.94 -27.73 -14.13
C ALA A 396 3.82 -28.19 -15.09
N GLY A 397 3.23 -29.35 -14.84
CA GLY A 397 2.22 -29.97 -15.71
C GLY A 397 2.83 -30.65 -16.95
N HIS A 398 2.04 -31.48 -17.64
CA HIS A 398 2.45 -32.20 -18.88
C HIS A 398 3.84 -32.87 -18.81
N PHE A 399 4.16 -33.52 -17.69
CA PHE A 399 5.47 -34.17 -17.42
C PHE A 399 6.69 -33.24 -17.43
N LYS A 400 6.48 -31.91 -17.42
CA LYS A 400 7.55 -30.92 -17.30
C LYS A 400 7.80 -30.59 -15.83
N ARG A 401 9.04 -30.21 -15.56
CA ARG A 401 9.48 -29.70 -14.26
C ARG A 401 10.03 -28.29 -14.45
N GLU A 402 9.91 -27.51 -13.39
CA GLU A 402 10.44 -26.15 -13.28
C GLU A 402 11.51 -26.16 -12.19
N ASP A 403 12.57 -25.39 -12.39
CA ASP A 403 13.59 -25.20 -11.38
C ASP A 403 13.02 -24.51 -10.11
N ALA A 404 13.79 -24.49 -9.03
CA ALA A 404 13.52 -23.69 -7.85
C ALA A 404 14.70 -22.78 -7.52
N CYS A 405 14.42 -21.50 -7.32
CA CYS A 405 15.36 -20.59 -6.68
C CYS A 405 15.40 -20.93 -5.19
N VAL A 406 16.56 -21.37 -4.70
CA VAL A 406 16.81 -21.51 -3.27
C VAL A 406 17.21 -20.14 -2.75
N MET A 407 16.44 -19.61 -1.82
CA MET A 407 16.70 -18.32 -1.20
C MET A 407 17.05 -18.49 0.28
N GLU A 408 17.96 -17.66 0.77
CA GLU A 408 18.41 -17.66 2.16
C GLU A 408 18.37 -16.27 2.76
N LYS A 409 18.16 -16.20 4.07
CA LYS A 409 18.31 -15.00 4.89
C LYS A 409 19.09 -15.32 6.15
N SER A 410 20.18 -14.60 6.37
CA SER A 410 20.91 -14.62 7.63
C SER A 410 20.17 -13.83 8.69
N LEU A 411 20.06 -14.40 9.88
CA LEU A 411 19.48 -13.78 11.07
C LEU A 411 20.62 -13.32 11.97
N SER A 412 20.67 -12.03 12.26
CA SER A 412 21.52 -11.50 13.32
C SER A 412 21.10 -12.06 14.67
N ALA A 413 22.06 -12.42 15.53
CA ALA A 413 21.77 -12.72 16.93
C ALA A 413 21.16 -11.48 17.60
N THR A 414 20.08 -11.68 18.34
CA THR A 414 19.37 -10.62 19.09
C THR A 414 20.21 -10.02 20.20
#